data_AF-A0A2E7ZRG7-F1
#
_entry.id   AF-A0A2E7ZRG7-F1
#
_cell.length_a   1.000
_cell.length_b   1.000
_cell.length_c   1.000
_cell.angle_alpha   90.00
_cell.angle_beta   90.00
_cell.angle_gamma   90.00
#
_symmetry.space_group_name_H-M   'P 1'
#
loop_
_entity.id
_entity.type
_entity.pdbx_description
1 polymer ?
#
loop_
_entity_poly.entity_id
_entity_poly.type
_entity_poly.pdbx_seq_one_letter_code
_entity_poly.pdbx_strand_id
1 'polypeptide(L)'
;MSDNFKTIGKTGGTDENGLSRISCPWYVKEIGDVWTVGNEPIQGLAPTSRTFSQLGDGSYKVVVTHEGYSEEDEQDGNTGEEATTTWNVDFDFSEEPIEAHHNLEEIKKTYGGVVVEGKVEFPEKLPSNSGSRSGLGASRRAKTDKNPLFGVETYILLKARISKKYTTTEIPGDVSRTMGRIIRTLPDAPADLAAIDWGDRDWMIQPPQIEFKGEVRVITQEYLLSPPGGWPEGVHEFIER
;
A
#
# COMPACT_ATOMS: atom_id res chain seq x y z
N MET A 1 28.74 39.98 -20.81
CA MET A 1 27.46 39.32 -20.49
C MET A 1 26.79 40.17 -19.42
N SER A 2 25.58 40.63 -19.68
CA SER A 2 24.83 41.55 -18.81
C SER A 2 24.31 40.83 -17.56
N ASP A 3 24.56 41.41 -16.38
CA ASP A 3 24.02 41.03 -15.07
C ASP A 3 22.49 41.25 -15.00
N ASN A 4 21.71 40.51 -15.79
CA ASN A 4 20.25 40.68 -15.86
C ASN A 4 19.47 39.87 -14.83
N PHE A 5 20.13 39.10 -13.97
CA PHE A 5 19.49 38.17 -13.05
C PHE A 5 20.00 38.35 -11.63
N LYS A 6 19.08 38.38 -10.65
CA LYS A 6 19.41 38.42 -9.21
C LYS A 6 18.69 37.29 -8.49
N THR A 7 19.44 36.46 -7.78
CA THR A 7 18.91 35.48 -6.82
C THR A 7 18.78 36.13 -5.45
N ILE A 8 17.61 36.04 -4.79
CA ILE A 8 17.37 36.70 -3.49
C ILE A 8 17.66 35.80 -2.28
N GLY A 9 17.98 34.53 -2.51
CA GLY A 9 18.28 33.54 -1.48
C GLY A 9 17.77 32.18 -1.93
N LYS A 10 18.34 31.10 -1.41
CA LYS A 10 17.89 29.73 -1.68
C LYS A 10 17.13 29.21 -0.46
N THR A 11 16.07 28.46 -0.68
CA THR A 11 15.35 27.75 0.39
C THR A 11 15.30 26.28 0.02
N GLY A 12 15.62 25.39 0.96
CA GLY A 12 15.60 23.96 0.68
C GLY A 12 15.59 23.12 1.94
N GLY A 13 15.50 21.81 1.74
CA GLY A 13 15.52 20.80 2.78
C GLY A 13 15.48 19.41 2.18
N THR A 14 15.73 18.42 3.01
CA THR A 14 15.70 17.00 2.67
C THR A 14 14.49 16.37 3.36
N ASP A 15 13.72 15.57 2.62
CA ASP A 15 12.58 14.86 3.19
C ASP A 15 12.98 13.52 3.86
N GLU A 16 12.02 12.85 4.48
CA GLU A 16 12.20 11.55 5.14
C GLU A 16 12.64 10.42 4.19
N ASN A 17 12.52 10.62 2.88
CA ASN A 17 12.94 9.67 1.85
C ASN A 17 14.33 10.01 1.30
N GLY A 18 15.08 10.92 1.95
CA GLY A 18 16.39 11.37 1.49
C GLY A 18 16.34 12.25 0.24
N LEU A 19 15.16 12.70 -0.19
CA LEU A 19 15.02 13.55 -1.36
C LEU A 19 15.31 15.00 -0.97
N SER A 20 16.40 15.53 -1.51
CA SER A 20 16.78 16.93 -1.34
C SER A 20 16.03 17.80 -2.33
N ARG A 21 15.51 18.94 -1.85
CA ARG A 21 14.79 19.94 -2.64
C ARG A 21 15.33 21.34 -2.39
N ILE A 22 15.63 22.07 -3.45
CA ILE A 22 16.05 23.47 -3.40
C ILE A 22 15.17 24.31 -4.31
N SER A 23 14.55 25.34 -3.76
CA SER A 23 13.82 26.36 -4.51
C SER A 23 14.67 27.62 -4.66
N CYS A 24 14.92 28.02 -5.91
CA CYS A 24 15.70 29.19 -6.26
C CYS A 24 14.79 30.25 -6.93
N PRO A 25 14.52 31.38 -6.26
CA PRO A 25 13.86 32.53 -6.86
C PRO A 25 14.84 33.37 -7.69
N TRP A 26 14.43 33.67 -8.91
CA TRP A 26 15.08 34.53 -9.89
C TRP A 26 14.16 35.72 -10.19
N TYR A 27 14.75 36.89 -10.37
CA TYR A 27 14.05 38.07 -10.85
C TYR A 27 14.52 38.38 -12.26
N VAL A 28 13.58 38.46 -13.19
CA VAL A 28 13.83 38.72 -14.61
C VAL A 28 12.95 39.86 -15.09
N LYS A 29 13.46 40.68 -16.01
CA LYS A 29 12.71 41.84 -16.53
C LYS A 29 11.79 41.46 -17.68
N GLU A 30 12.20 40.49 -18.49
CA GLU A 30 11.49 40.13 -19.71
C GLU A 30 10.84 38.74 -19.57
N ILE A 31 9.68 38.58 -20.21
CA ILE A 31 8.98 37.29 -20.22
C ILE A 31 9.80 36.19 -20.92
N GLY A 32 10.67 36.55 -21.88
CA GLY A 32 11.54 35.58 -22.55
C GLY A 32 12.53 34.93 -21.59
N ASP A 33 13.03 35.68 -20.61
CA ASP A 33 13.97 35.20 -19.61
C ASP A 33 13.33 34.25 -18.59
N VAL A 34 11.99 34.26 -18.49
CA VAL A 34 11.26 33.35 -17.60
C VAL A 34 11.58 31.90 -17.87
N TRP A 35 11.98 31.54 -19.10
CA TRP A 35 12.26 30.16 -19.51
C TRP A 35 13.75 29.81 -19.56
N THR A 36 14.64 30.80 -19.42
CA THR A 36 16.09 30.61 -19.61
C THR A 36 16.85 30.58 -18.29
N VAL A 37 16.32 31.20 -17.24
CA VAL A 37 16.99 31.22 -15.92
C VAL A 37 16.91 29.89 -15.19
N GLY A 38 17.94 29.57 -14.40
CA GLY A 38 17.94 28.44 -13.47
C GLY A 38 17.90 27.04 -14.10
N ASN A 39 18.29 26.91 -15.38
CA ASN A 39 18.36 25.61 -16.07
C ASN A 39 19.55 24.75 -15.63
N GLU A 40 20.57 25.35 -15.02
CA GLU A 40 21.72 24.62 -14.52
C GLU A 40 21.37 23.86 -13.23
N PRO A 41 21.94 22.65 -13.03
CA PRO A 41 21.88 21.96 -11.75
C PRO A 41 22.45 22.82 -10.61
N ILE A 42 21.91 22.63 -9.41
CA ILE A 42 22.39 23.31 -8.20
C ILE A 42 22.69 22.26 -7.14
N GLN A 43 23.95 22.17 -6.72
CA GLN A 43 24.43 21.17 -5.74
C GLN A 43 24.09 19.73 -6.18
N GLY A 44 24.37 19.41 -7.44
CA GLY A 44 24.02 18.13 -8.04
C GLY A 44 22.53 17.96 -8.41
N LEU A 45 21.62 18.80 -7.88
CA LEU A 45 20.19 18.65 -8.10
C LEU A 45 19.77 19.22 -9.46
N ALA A 46 19.09 18.41 -10.27
CA ALA A 46 18.53 18.83 -11.55
C ALA A 46 17.25 19.68 -11.37
N PRO A 47 16.97 20.66 -12.26
CA PRO A 47 15.73 21.43 -12.20
C PRO A 47 14.51 20.56 -12.55
N THR A 48 13.50 20.51 -11.69
CA THR A 48 12.31 19.67 -11.85
C THR A 48 11.02 20.44 -12.09
N SER A 49 10.91 21.66 -11.56
CA SER A 49 9.72 22.49 -11.79
C SER A 49 10.04 23.97 -11.88
N ARG A 50 9.16 24.70 -12.58
CA ARG A 50 9.25 26.15 -12.75
C ARG A 50 7.88 26.76 -12.57
N THR A 51 7.82 27.80 -11.75
CA THR A 51 6.65 28.66 -11.62
C THR A 51 7.08 30.11 -11.80
N PHE A 52 6.18 30.97 -12.27
CA PHE A 52 6.46 32.39 -12.37
C PHE A 52 5.23 33.24 -12.06
N SER A 53 5.48 34.46 -11.60
CA SER A 53 4.46 35.47 -11.32
C SER A 53 4.96 36.84 -11.76
N GLN A 54 4.10 37.63 -12.41
CA GLN A 54 4.42 39.01 -12.74
C GLN A 54 4.31 39.91 -11.49
N LEU A 55 5.23 40.84 -11.35
CA LEU A 55 5.30 41.83 -10.27
C LEU A 55 4.67 43.16 -10.71
N GLY A 56 4.37 44.02 -9.75
CA GLY A 56 3.69 45.30 -10.00
C GLY A 56 4.49 46.30 -10.85
N ASP A 57 5.79 46.10 -11.00
CA ASP A 57 6.68 46.90 -11.87
C ASP A 57 6.79 46.33 -13.30
N GLY A 58 6.03 45.28 -13.62
CA GLY A 58 6.04 44.60 -14.91
C GLY A 58 7.11 43.52 -15.06
N SER A 59 8.04 43.40 -14.10
CA SER A 59 9.04 42.32 -14.07
C SER A 59 8.44 40.99 -13.59
N TYR A 60 9.22 39.92 -13.56
CA TYR A 60 8.78 38.58 -13.19
C TYR A 60 9.65 38.00 -12.08
N LYS A 61 8.99 37.34 -11.12
CA LYS A 61 9.63 36.42 -10.18
C LYS A 61 9.44 35.01 -10.71
N VAL A 62 10.53 34.30 -10.94
CA VAL A 62 10.56 32.89 -11.37
C VAL A 62 11.09 32.06 -10.22
N VAL A 63 10.38 31.01 -9.83
CA VAL A 63 10.88 30.04 -8.84
C VAL A 63 11.16 28.75 -9.59
N VAL A 64 12.44 28.38 -9.65
CA VAL A 64 12.86 27.08 -10.16
C VAL A 64 13.10 26.16 -8.96
N THR A 65 12.48 25.00 -8.97
CA THR A 65 12.73 23.95 -7.98
C THR A 65 13.68 22.93 -8.58
N HIS A 66 14.69 22.54 -7.80
CA HIS A 66 15.63 21.48 -8.08
C HIS A 66 15.41 20.35 -7.07
N GLU A 67 15.38 19.10 -7.54
CA GLU A 67 15.15 17.92 -6.70
C GLU A 67 16.05 16.75 -7.13
N GLY A 68 16.49 15.95 -6.17
CA GLY A 68 17.39 14.81 -6.37
C GLY A 68 18.03 14.35 -5.06
N TYR A 69 18.98 13.42 -5.14
CA TYR A 69 19.87 13.15 -4.01
C TYR A 69 20.95 14.23 -3.93
N SER A 70 21.30 14.66 -2.72
CA SER A 70 22.46 15.54 -2.57
C SER A 70 23.76 14.72 -2.66
N GLU A 71 24.85 15.35 -3.10
CA GLU A 71 26.17 14.70 -3.14
C GLU A 71 26.61 14.20 -1.75
N GLU A 72 26.20 14.89 -0.67
CA GLU A 72 26.45 14.47 0.71
C GLU A 72 25.65 13.22 1.07
N ASP A 73 24.36 13.15 0.69
CA ASP A 73 23.52 11.98 0.94
C ASP A 73 24.06 10.73 0.23
N GLU A 74 24.51 10.89 -1.02
CA GLU A 74 25.11 9.80 -1.80
C GLU A 74 26.40 9.29 -1.17
N GLN A 75 27.23 10.20 -0.64
CA GLN A 75 28.51 9.86 -0.02
C GLN A 75 28.34 9.17 1.35
N ASP A 76 27.33 9.56 2.11
CA ASP A 76 27.02 8.98 3.42
C ASP A 76 26.20 7.69 3.33
N GLY A 77 25.78 7.30 2.12
CA GLY A 77 24.98 6.09 1.89
C GLY A 77 23.52 6.23 2.33
N ASN A 78 23.02 7.47 2.46
CA ASN A 78 21.64 7.77 2.84
C ASN A 78 20.66 7.78 1.64
N THR A 79 21.06 7.16 0.53
CA THR A 79 20.32 7.13 -0.73
C THR A 79 20.01 5.70 -1.17
N GLY A 80 19.05 5.56 -2.08
CA GLY A 80 18.67 4.25 -2.60
C GLY A 80 17.75 3.46 -1.68
N GLU A 81 17.42 2.24 -2.09
CA GLU A 81 16.35 1.45 -1.49
C GLU A 81 16.59 1.16 -0.01
N GLU A 82 17.77 0.66 0.36
CA GLU A 82 18.06 0.26 1.75
C GLU A 82 17.94 1.42 2.75
N ALA A 83 18.41 2.61 2.38
CA ALA A 83 18.41 3.78 3.26
C ALA A 83 17.04 4.46 3.37
N THR A 84 16.18 4.31 2.37
CA THR A 84 14.93 5.09 2.23
C THR A 84 13.67 4.25 2.34
N THR A 85 13.82 2.93 2.55
CA THR A 85 12.69 2.02 2.66
C THR A 85 11.86 2.32 3.91
N THR A 86 10.59 2.63 3.68
CA THR A 86 9.55 2.73 4.70
C THR A 86 8.51 1.64 4.47
N TRP A 87 8.08 0.99 5.55
CA TRP A 87 7.02 -0.01 5.55
C TRP A 87 5.79 0.53 6.29
N ASN A 88 4.61 0.33 5.72
CA ASN A 88 3.34 0.61 6.38
C ASN A 88 2.43 -0.63 6.30
N VAL A 89 1.65 -0.86 7.36
CA VAL A 89 0.67 -1.94 7.49
C VAL A 89 -0.68 -1.30 7.78
N ASP A 90 -1.60 -1.43 6.82
CA ASP A 90 -2.96 -0.96 6.93
C ASP A 90 -3.90 -2.15 7.17
N PHE A 91 -4.68 -2.09 8.24
CA PHE A 91 -5.71 -3.08 8.56
C PHE A 91 -7.09 -2.53 8.26
N ASP A 92 -7.95 -3.40 7.73
CA ASP A 92 -9.34 -3.08 7.46
C ASP A 92 -10.25 -4.27 7.75
N PHE A 93 -11.54 -4.02 7.92
CA PHE A 93 -12.55 -5.06 8.08
C PHE A 93 -13.59 -4.93 6.98
N SER A 94 -14.00 -6.06 6.40
CA SER A 94 -15.13 -6.10 5.50
C SER A 94 -16.14 -7.15 5.92
N GLU A 95 -17.40 -6.94 5.56
CA GLU A 95 -18.43 -7.97 5.66
C GLU A 95 -18.45 -8.78 4.37
N GLU A 96 -18.30 -10.09 4.49
CA GLU A 96 -18.39 -11.03 3.38
C GLU A 96 -19.58 -11.99 3.62
N PRO A 97 -20.27 -12.45 2.58
CA PRO A 97 -21.34 -13.44 2.73
C PRO A 97 -20.83 -14.70 3.42
N ILE A 98 -21.63 -15.28 4.32
CA ILE A 98 -21.25 -16.50 5.04
C ILE A 98 -20.93 -17.66 4.08
N GLU A 99 -21.56 -17.67 2.90
CA GLU A 99 -21.31 -18.61 1.82
C GLU A 99 -19.86 -18.59 1.30
N ALA A 100 -19.16 -17.46 1.45
CA ALA A 100 -17.76 -17.31 1.04
C ALA A 100 -16.76 -17.72 2.14
N HIS A 101 -17.23 -18.23 3.28
CA HIS A 101 -16.35 -18.60 4.39
C HIS A 101 -15.53 -19.86 4.06
N HIS A 102 -14.21 -19.80 4.18
CA HIS A 102 -13.29 -20.92 3.89
C HIS A 102 -13.67 -22.24 4.62
N ASN A 103 -14.09 -22.17 5.88
CA ASN A 103 -14.55 -23.32 6.67
C ASN A 103 -16.08 -23.52 6.65
N LEU A 104 -16.80 -23.07 5.62
CA LEU A 104 -18.26 -23.12 5.57
C LEU A 104 -18.84 -24.52 5.86
N GLU A 105 -18.23 -25.58 5.33
CA GLU A 105 -18.73 -26.95 5.55
C GLU A 105 -18.63 -27.39 7.02
N GLU A 106 -17.58 -27.00 7.73
CA GLU A 106 -17.45 -27.26 9.17
C GLU A 106 -18.42 -26.41 9.98
N ILE A 107 -18.64 -25.16 9.57
CA ILE A 107 -19.64 -24.27 10.18
C ILE A 107 -21.04 -24.87 10.01
N LYS A 108 -21.42 -25.30 8.81
CA LYS A 108 -22.70 -25.97 8.55
C LYS A 108 -22.87 -27.21 9.40
N LYS A 109 -21.84 -28.05 9.50
CA LYS A 109 -21.86 -29.26 10.34
C LYS A 109 -22.05 -28.94 11.82
N THR A 110 -21.38 -27.91 12.33
CA THR A 110 -21.39 -27.55 13.75
C THR A 110 -22.67 -26.84 14.17
N TYR A 111 -23.17 -25.95 13.32
CA TYR A 111 -24.31 -25.07 13.61
C TYR A 111 -25.59 -25.47 12.89
N GLY A 112 -25.59 -26.59 12.15
CA GLY A 112 -26.77 -27.12 11.47
C GLY A 112 -27.20 -26.31 10.25
N GLY A 113 -26.27 -25.66 9.56
CA GLY A 113 -26.55 -24.84 8.39
C GLY A 113 -27.07 -25.67 7.21
N VAL A 114 -28.12 -25.19 6.56
CA VAL A 114 -28.76 -25.82 5.39
C VAL A 114 -28.81 -24.84 4.22
N VAL A 115 -28.80 -25.36 2.99
CA VAL A 115 -28.90 -24.51 1.80
C VAL A 115 -30.37 -24.36 1.41
N VAL A 116 -30.86 -23.12 1.44
CA VAL A 116 -32.22 -22.75 1.03
C VAL A 116 -32.09 -21.70 -0.07
N GLU A 117 -32.61 -21.98 -1.27
CA GLU A 117 -32.56 -21.06 -2.42
C GLU A 117 -31.15 -20.53 -2.76
N GLY A 118 -30.10 -21.33 -2.52
CA GLY A 118 -28.71 -20.98 -2.79
C GLY A 118 -28.03 -20.17 -1.69
N LYS A 119 -28.71 -19.87 -0.59
CA LYS A 119 -28.15 -19.24 0.61
C LYS A 119 -28.02 -20.23 1.75
N VAL A 120 -27.08 -19.99 2.65
CA VAL A 120 -26.93 -20.82 3.86
C VAL A 120 -27.74 -20.22 4.99
N GLU A 121 -28.74 -20.97 5.45
CA GLU A 121 -29.56 -20.61 6.60
C GLU A 121 -29.24 -21.51 7.80
N PHE A 122 -29.16 -20.89 8.98
CA PHE A 122 -28.96 -21.60 10.24
C PHE A 122 -30.28 -21.65 11.03
N PRO A 123 -30.62 -22.79 11.64
CA PRO A 123 -31.82 -22.92 12.46
C PRO A 123 -31.71 -22.12 13.77
N GLU A 124 -32.84 -21.69 14.34
CA GLU A 124 -32.87 -20.90 15.60
C GLU A 124 -32.20 -21.61 16.79
N LYS A 125 -32.18 -22.94 16.78
CA LYS A 125 -31.61 -23.78 17.84
C LYS A 125 -30.52 -24.65 17.27
N LEU A 126 -29.47 -24.88 18.06
CA LEU A 126 -28.39 -25.79 17.68
C LEU A 126 -28.91 -27.20 17.41
N PRO A 127 -28.32 -27.95 16.45
CA PRO A 127 -28.67 -29.34 16.22
C PRO A 127 -28.45 -30.15 17.51
N SER A 128 -29.47 -30.89 17.94
CA SER A 128 -29.30 -31.83 19.05
C SER A 128 -28.45 -32.99 18.53
N ASN A 129 -27.27 -33.21 19.12
CA ASN A 129 -26.46 -34.39 18.80
C ASN A 129 -27.30 -35.66 19.03
N SER A 130 -27.78 -36.26 17.94
CA SER A 130 -28.57 -37.49 17.93
C SER A 130 -27.62 -38.68 18.08
N GLY A 131 -26.98 -38.75 19.24
CA GLY A 131 -25.98 -39.76 19.57
C GLY A 131 -26.00 -40.12 21.05
N SER A 132 -27.17 -40.34 21.65
CA SER A 132 -27.26 -41.02 22.94
C SER A 132 -28.51 -41.88 22.99
N ARG A 133 -28.25 -43.17 23.19
CA ARG A 133 -29.20 -44.27 23.37
C ARG A 133 -30.32 -43.95 24.36
N SER A 134 -31.47 -44.54 24.07
CA SER A 134 -32.56 -44.85 24.99
C SER A 134 -32.06 -45.11 26.42
N GLY A 135 -32.57 -44.32 27.36
CA GLY A 135 -32.32 -44.48 28.79
C GLY A 135 -33.20 -43.52 29.57
N LEU A 136 -34.30 -44.04 30.13
CA LEU A 136 -35.11 -43.31 31.10
C LEU A 136 -34.22 -42.84 32.26
N GLY A 137 -34.14 -41.54 32.49
CA GLY A 137 -33.52 -41.01 33.70
C GLY A 137 -32.88 -39.64 33.51
N ALA A 138 -33.32 -38.71 34.34
CA ALA A 138 -32.83 -37.35 34.52
C ALA A 138 -33.24 -36.33 33.45
N SER A 139 -34.03 -35.36 33.92
CA SER A 139 -34.22 -34.02 33.38
C SER A 139 -32.87 -33.33 33.11
N ARG A 140 -32.21 -33.68 32.02
CA ARG A 140 -31.17 -32.84 31.43
C ARG A 140 -31.89 -31.92 30.48
N ARG A 141 -31.90 -30.63 30.80
CA ARG A 141 -32.21 -29.56 29.85
C ARG A 141 -31.56 -29.95 28.52
N ALA A 142 -32.36 -30.45 27.57
CA ALA A 142 -31.95 -30.48 26.19
C ALA A 142 -31.58 -29.02 25.93
N LYS A 143 -30.29 -28.76 25.71
CA LYS A 143 -29.79 -27.42 25.47
C LYS A 143 -30.47 -26.92 24.21
N THR A 144 -31.60 -26.26 24.38
CA THR A 144 -32.22 -25.29 23.47
C THR A 144 -31.35 -24.05 23.43
N ASP A 145 -30.03 -24.24 23.33
CA ASP A 145 -29.08 -23.15 23.25
C ASP A 145 -29.34 -22.50 21.88
N LYS A 146 -29.63 -21.19 21.92
CA LYS A 146 -29.87 -20.40 20.72
C LYS A 146 -28.66 -20.53 19.80
N ASN A 147 -28.91 -20.75 18.52
CA ASN A 147 -27.84 -20.78 17.55
C ASN A 147 -27.28 -19.37 17.34
N PRO A 148 -25.97 -19.14 17.58
CA PRO A 148 -25.37 -17.82 17.38
C PRO A 148 -25.38 -17.37 15.92
N LEU A 149 -25.54 -18.30 14.97
CA LEU A 149 -25.60 -18.01 13.53
C LEU A 149 -27.02 -17.84 13.00
N PHE A 150 -28.05 -17.94 13.86
CA PHE A 150 -29.42 -17.70 13.43
C PHE A 150 -29.61 -16.25 12.97
N GLY A 151 -29.96 -16.07 11.69
CA GLY A 151 -30.12 -14.76 11.06
C GLY A 151 -28.80 -14.07 10.69
N VAL A 152 -27.65 -14.76 10.77
CA VAL A 152 -26.36 -14.24 10.32
C VAL A 152 -26.22 -14.49 8.82
N GLU A 153 -26.10 -13.41 8.06
CA GLU A 153 -25.90 -13.45 6.60
C GLU A 153 -24.44 -13.20 6.19
N THR A 154 -23.71 -12.43 6.98
CA THR A 154 -22.33 -12.03 6.71
C THR A 154 -21.40 -12.37 7.87
N TYR A 155 -20.10 -12.45 7.59
CA TYR A 155 -19.06 -12.53 8.60
C TYR A 155 -18.03 -11.41 8.38
N ILE A 156 -17.40 -10.97 9.47
CA ILE A 156 -16.35 -9.96 9.42
C ILE A 156 -15.04 -10.63 9.01
N LEU A 157 -14.44 -10.14 7.93
CA LEU A 157 -13.16 -10.56 7.41
C LEU A 157 -12.11 -9.47 7.66
N LEU A 158 -10.99 -9.84 8.31
CA LEU A 158 -9.81 -8.99 8.41
C LEU A 158 -9.08 -8.94 7.07
N LYS A 159 -8.95 -7.74 6.52
CA LYS A 159 -8.11 -7.42 5.36
C LYS A 159 -6.86 -6.69 5.84
N ALA A 160 -5.75 -6.92 5.15
CA ALA A 160 -4.52 -6.18 5.39
C ALA A 160 -3.87 -5.83 4.06
N ARG A 161 -3.31 -4.63 4.01
CA ARG A 161 -2.44 -4.17 2.94
C ARG A 161 -1.13 -3.74 3.55
N ILE A 162 -0.04 -4.12 2.90
CA ILE A 162 1.30 -3.65 3.26
C ILE A 162 1.83 -2.83 2.11
N SER A 163 2.42 -1.67 2.41
CA SER A 163 3.15 -0.89 1.43
C SER A 163 4.62 -0.78 1.81
N LYS A 164 5.50 -1.07 0.85
CA LYS A 164 6.94 -0.80 0.88
C LYS A 164 7.20 0.38 -0.03
N LYS A 165 7.64 1.50 0.53
CA LYS A 165 7.98 2.71 -0.22
C LYS A 165 9.47 2.97 -0.13
N TYR A 166 10.12 3.21 -1.25
CA TYR A 166 11.55 3.52 -1.30
C TYR A 166 11.88 4.39 -2.49
N THR A 167 13.11 4.90 -2.54
CA THR A 167 13.61 5.74 -3.63
C THR A 167 14.80 5.10 -4.33
N THR A 168 14.90 5.35 -5.64
CA THR A 168 15.97 4.80 -6.48
C THR A 168 16.21 5.71 -7.70
N THR A 169 17.40 5.65 -8.30
CA THR A 169 17.70 6.30 -9.58
C THR A 169 17.32 5.45 -10.78
N GLU A 170 17.02 4.16 -10.62
CA GLU A 170 16.58 3.29 -11.72
C GLU A 170 15.42 2.43 -11.27
N ILE A 171 14.43 2.22 -12.15
CA ILE A 171 13.30 1.33 -11.85
C ILE A 171 13.84 -0.11 -11.89
N PRO A 172 13.78 -0.86 -10.77
CA PRO A 172 14.25 -2.23 -10.75
C PRO A 172 13.43 -3.09 -11.73
N GLY A 173 14.13 -3.93 -12.51
CA GLY A 173 13.50 -4.67 -13.60
C GLY A 173 12.49 -5.74 -13.14
N ASP A 174 12.54 -6.13 -11.87
CA ASP A 174 11.66 -7.10 -11.22
C ASP A 174 10.35 -6.48 -10.71
N VAL A 175 10.33 -5.18 -10.41
CA VAL A 175 9.15 -4.44 -9.91
C VAL A 175 7.94 -4.63 -10.83
N SER A 176 8.13 -4.62 -12.15
CA SER A 176 7.05 -4.89 -13.11
C SER A 176 6.80 -6.38 -13.37
N ARG A 177 7.83 -7.24 -13.28
CA ARG A 177 7.71 -8.67 -13.59
C ARG A 177 6.98 -9.46 -12.49
N THR A 178 7.07 -8.96 -11.27
CA THR A 178 6.55 -9.62 -10.07
C THR A 178 5.09 -9.28 -9.77
N MET A 179 4.53 -8.26 -10.42
CA MET A 179 3.11 -7.89 -10.28
C MET A 179 2.19 -9.09 -10.52
N GLY A 180 1.21 -9.27 -9.64
CA GLY A 180 0.23 -10.36 -9.68
C GLY A 180 0.73 -11.68 -9.11
N ARG A 181 2.02 -11.80 -8.75
CA ARG A 181 2.54 -13.04 -8.12
C ARG A 181 2.06 -13.15 -6.67
N ILE A 182 1.85 -14.39 -6.25
CA ILE A 182 1.55 -14.76 -4.87
C ILE A 182 2.84 -15.17 -4.17
N ILE A 183 3.07 -14.63 -2.98
CA ILE A 183 4.24 -14.91 -2.14
C ILE A 183 3.78 -15.25 -0.73
N ARG A 184 4.46 -16.21 -0.09
CA ARG A 184 4.16 -16.58 1.30
C ARG A 184 4.82 -15.67 2.34
N THR A 185 5.93 -15.06 1.95
CA THR A 185 6.73 -14.20 2.83
C THR A 185 7.06 -12.90 2.11
N LEU A 186 6.95 -11.79 2.82
CA LEU A 186 7.30 -10.48 2.31
C LEU A 186 8.83 -10.39 2.17
N PRO A 187 9.37 -10.07 0.98
CA PRO A 187 10.80 -9.91 0.80
C PRO A 187 11.29 -8.69 1.59
N ASP A 188 12.43 -8.84 2.25
CA ASP A 188 13.14 -7.76 2.96
C ASP A 188 12.31 -7.03 4.03
N ALA A 189 11.23 -7.66 4.51
CA ALA A 189 10.41 -7.11 5.56
C ALA A 189 11.21 -7.01 6.88
N PRO A 190 11.04 -5.92 7.66
CA PRO A 190 11.62 -5.80 8.98
C PRO A 190 11.22 -6.97 9.87
N ALA A 191 12.09 -7.37 10.79
CA ALA A 191 11.88 -8.54 11.65
C ALA A 191 10.53 -8.50 12.40
N ASP A 192 10.14 -7.32 12.89
CA ASP A 192 8.87 -7.13 13.61
C ASP A 192 7.64 -7.35 12.69
N LEU A 193 7.72 -6.94 11.42
CA LEU A 193 6.67 -7.16 10.43
C LEU A 193 6.60 -8.63 10.01
N ALA A 194 7.76 -9.26 9.82
CA ALA A 194 7.87 -10.67 9.49
C ALA A 194 7.42 -11.59 10.63
N ALA A 195 7.44 -11.11 11.88
CA ALA A 195 7.02 -11.86 13.06
C ALA A 195 5.51 -11.85 13.31
N ILE A 196 4.73 -11.02 12.59
CA ILE A 196 3.27 -11.01 12.71
C ILE A 196 2.72 -12.36 12.22
N ASP A 197 1.84 -12.97 13.02
CA ASP A 197 1.13 -14.18 12.64
C ASP A 197 -0.02 -13.85 11.70
N TRP A 198 0.20 -14.10 10.41
CA TRP A 198 -0.79 -13.91 9.35
C TRP A 198 -1.66 -15.16 9.13
N GLY A 199 -1.43 -16.24 9.88
CA GLY A 199 -2.07 -17.53 9.67
C GLY A 199 -1.66 -18.19 8.35
N ASP A 200 -2.53 -19.08 7.83
CA ASP A 200 -2.35 -19.71 6.52
C ASP A 200 -2.89 -18.78 5.40
N ARG A 201 -2.20 -17.66 5.24
CA ARG A 201 -2.52 -16.61 4.25
C ARG A 201 -1.26 -16.25 3.48
N ASP A 202 -1.44 -15.77 2.26
CA ASP A 202 -0.36 -15.34 1.38
C ASP A 202 -0.63 -13.93 0.85
N TRP A 203 0.37 -13.37 0.18
CA TRP A 203 0.37 -11.99 -0.27
C TRP A 203 0.38 -11.94 -1.79
N MET A 204 -0.51 -11.14 -2.37
CA MET A 204 -0.49 -10.84 -3.79
C MET A 204 0.20 -9.50 -4.02
N ILE A 205 1.27 -9.51 -4.82
CA ILE A 205 1.99 -8.31 -5.23
C ILE A 205 1.10 -7.49 -6.15
N GLN A 206 0.72 -6.29 -5.72
CA GLN A 206 -0.09 -5.36 -6.50
C GLN A 206 0.79 -4.61 -7.52
N PRO A 207 0.18 -4.01 -8.56
CA PRO A 207 0.88 -3.06 -9.41
C PRO A 207 1.51 -1.93 -8.58
N PRO A 208 2.79 -1.59 -8.81
CA PRO A 208 3.47 -0.56 -8.06
C PRO A 208 3.00 0.83 -8.51
N GLN A 209 3.12 1.79 -7.62
CA GLN A 209 3.05 3.21 -7.96
C GLN A 209 4.47 3.74 -8.13
N ILE A 210 4.71 4.48 -9.22
CA ILE A 210 6.02 5.04 -9.54
C ILE A 210 5.86 6.54 -9.76
N GLU A 211 6.44 7.35 -8.88
CA GLU A 211 6.53 8.80 -9.03
C GLU A 211 7.91 9.20 -9.56
N PHE A 212 7.93 10.11 -10.54
CA PHE A 212 9.16 10.65 -11.11
C PHE A 212 9.42 12.03 -10.49
N LYS A 213 10.52 12.16 -9.75
CA LYS A 213 10.95 13.41 -9.09
C LYS A 213 12.38 13.74 -9.54
N GLY A 214 12.49 14.38 -10.69
CA GLY A 214 13.78 14.63 -11.34
C GLY A 214 14.47 13.32 -11.71
N GLU A 215 15.68 13.12 -11.19
CA GLU A 215 16.45 11.88 -11.36
C GLU A 215 16.18 10.85 -10.25
N VAL A 216 15.19 11.08 -9.39
CA VAL A 216 14.81 10.12 -8.35
C VAL A 216 13.43 9.58 -8.65
N ARG A 217 13.28 8.27 -8.46
CA ARG A 217 12.05 7.52 -8.69
C ARG A 217 11.59 7.05 -7.32
N VAL A 218 10.39 7.44 -6.92
CA VAL A 218 9.76 6.97 -5.70
C VAL A 218 8.90 5.78 -6.08
N ILE A 219 9.20 4.60 -5.54
CA ILE A 219 8.49 3.36 -5.83
C ILE A 219 7.71 2.95 -4.58
N THR A 220 6.42 2.73 -4.74
CA THR A 220 5.55 2.13 -3.72
C THR A 220 5.10 0.76 -4.22
N GLN A 221 5.57 -0.31 -3.59
CA GLN A 221 5.09 -1.68 -3.79
C GLN A 221 4.02 -1.99 -2.76
N GLU A 222 2.87 -2.49 -3.21
CA GLU A 222 1.79 -2.91 -2.32
C GLU A 222 1.62 -4.43 -2.34
N TYR A 223 1.30 -4.98 -1.18
CA TYR A 223 1.03 -6.39 -0.97
C TYR A 223 -0.37 -6.53 -0.36
N LEU A 224 -1.23 -7.31 -1.01
CA LEU A 224 -2.58 -7.57 -0.54
C LEU A 224 -2.66 -8.95 0.11
N LEU A 225 -3.09 -9.00 1.38
CA LEU A 225 -3.29 -10.25 2.10
C LEU A 225 -4.48 -11.02 1.50
N SER A 226 -4.28 -12.30 1.22
CA SER A 226 -5.33 -13.22 0.78
C SER A 226 -6.44 -13.35 1.81
N PRO A 227 -7.63 -13.85 1.48
CA PRO A 227 -8.55 -14.40 2.48
C PRO A 227 -7.90 -15.57 3.27
N PRO A 228 -8.48 -16.00 4.41
CA PRO A 228 -8.06 -17.21 5.10
C PRO A 228 -8.09 -18.42 4.16
N GLY A 229 -7.01 -19.20 4.13
CA GLY A 229 -6.85 -20.33 3.20
C GLY A 229 -6.08 -19.99 1.92
N GLY A 230 -5.54 -18.76 1.79
CA GLY A 230 -4.70 -18.35 0.67
C GLY A 230 -5.47 -17.84 -0.55
N TRP A 231 -4.74 -17.28 -1.51
CA TRP A 231 -5.27 -16.99 -2.84
C TRP A 231 -5.51 -18.29 -3.62
N PRO A 232 -6.58 -18.38 -4.44
CA PRO A 232 -6.81 -19.55 -5.27
C PRO A 232 -5.62 -19.86 -6.18
N GLU A 233 -5.29 -21.14 -6.32
CA GLU A 233 -4.23 -21.58 -7.23
C GLU A 233 -4.54 -21.12 -8.67
N GLY A 234 -3.53 -20.57 -9.35
CA GLY A 234 -3.69 -20.05 -10.72
C GLY A 234 -4.42 -18.71 -10.84
N VAL A 235 -4.91 -18.07 -9.77
CA VAL A 235 -5.61 -16.76 -9.89
C VAL A 235 -4.75 -15.70 -10.59
N HIS A 236 -3.44 -15.79 -10.44
CA HIS A 236 -2.45 -14.92 -11.09
C HIS A 236 -2.40 -15.06 -12.61
N GLU A 237 -2.86 -16.19 -13.17
CA GLU A 237 -2.93 -16.43 -14.62
C GLU A 237 -4.07 -15.65 -15.29
N PHE A 238 -5.06 -15.20 -14.51
CA PHE A 238 -6.19 -14.41 -15.00
C PHE A 238 -5.93 -12.90 -14.97
N ILE A 239 -4.74 -12.47 -14.56
CA ILE A 239 -4.34 -11.07 -14.56
C ILE A 239 -3.83 -10.71 -15.96
N GLU A 240 -4.61 -9.94 -16.72
CA GLU A 240 -4.17 -9.37 -18.00
C GLU A 240 -3.07 -8.32 -17.77
N ARG A 241 -2.01 -8.38 -18.60
CA ARG A 241 -0.82 -7.53 -18.52
C ARG A 241 -0.65 -6.69 -19.78
#